data_AF-A0A8H3Z2R5-F1
#
_entry.id   AF-A0A8H3Z2R5-F1
#
_cell.length_a   1.000
_cell.length_b   1.000
_cell.length_c   1.000
_cell.angle_alpha   90.00
_cell.angle_beta   90.00
_cell.angle_gamma   90.00
#
_symmetry.space_group_name_H-M   'P 1'
#
loop_
_entity.id
_entity.type
_entity.pdbx_description
1 polymer ?
#
loop_
_entity_poly.entity_id
_entity_poly.type
_entity_poly.pdbx_seq_one_letter_code
_entity_poly.pdbx_strand_id
1 'polypeptide(L)'
;MDNTLPPEELLVHTLALLEWRLNRLEFLLDGGVSQTKNIGKDGNVLSRIQKMEHALQQLSSKSDTIKILLNLQSRFPHLLAPDAPPPLSDDLSQNKKLSMVLAEATSFSTVSSQLRALGDVSLPPTDSFAKVVALQPRMEELSRIQYEQAMEISELRRRSAILVSRWHEVFILGQGRCTAEWDSKLRNAEREVRREEIRNAQD
;
A
#
# COMPACT_ATOMS: atom_id res chain seq x y z
N MET A 1 -4.08 8.08 -64.58
CA MET A 1 -4.81 8.52 -63.38
C MET A 1 -3.76 9.08 -62.46
N ASP A 2 -3.56 10.39 -62.57
CA ASP A 2 -2.51 11.12 -61.87
C ASP A 2 -2.84 11.15 -60.38
N ASN A 3 -2.24 10.23 -59.63
CA ASN A 3 -2.32 10.17 -58.18
C ASN A 3 -1.37 11.20 -57.55
N THR A 4 -1.54 12.47 -57.92
CA THR A 4 -0.89 13.59 -57.26
C THR A 4 -1.99 14.40 -56.60
N LEU A 5 -2.13 14.24 -55.28
CA LEU A 5 -2.92 15.17 -54.46
C LEU A 5 -2.49 16.61 -54.77
N PRO A 6 -3.41 17.60 -54.72
CA PRO A 6 -3.06 19.00 -54.92
C PRO A 6 -1.91 19.42 -53.97
N PRO A 7 -1.00 20.29 -54.43
CA PRO A 7 0.24 20.60 -53.70
C PRO A 7 -0.03 21.12 -52.28
N GLU A 8 -1.14 21.82 -52.08
CA GLU A 8 -1.55 22.35 -50.77
C GLU A 8 -1.95 21.24 -49.78
N GLU A 9 -2.59 20.17 -50.24
CA GLU A 9 -3.04 19.06 -49.39
C GLU A 9 -1.86 18.15 -48.99
N LEU A 10 -0.88 17.97 -49.90
CA LEU A 10 0.38 17.30 -49.59
C LEU A 10 1.20 18.05 -48.52
N LEU A 11 1.22 19.39 -48.56
CA LEU A 11 1.91 20.20 -47.56
C LEU A 11 1.26 20.06 -46.17
N VAL A 12 -0.07 20.04 -46.09
CA VAL A 12 -0.78 19.85 -44.83
C VAL A 12 -0.54 18.45 -44.26
N HIS A 13 -0.58 17.41 -45.08
CA HIS A 13 -0.30 16.04 -44.62
C HIS A 13 1.14 15.84 -44.17
N THR A 14 2.12 16.41 -44.88
CA THR A 14 3.52 16.32 -44.49
C THR A 14 3.80 17.11 -43.21
N LEU A 15 3.18 18.28 -43.05
CA LEU A 15 3.28 19.08 -41.83
C LEU A 15 2.64 18.38 -40.63
N ALA A 16 1.44 17.82 -40.78
CA ALA A 16 0.79 17.05 -39.71
C ALA A 16 1.60 15.80 -39.32
N LEU A 17 2.25 15.15 -40.29
CA LEU A 17 3.14 14.02 -40.02
C LEU A 17 4.43 14.46 -39.31
N LEU A 18 5.00 15.60 -39.69
CA LEU A 18 6.16 16.20 -39.02
C LEU A 18 5.81 16.60 -37.58
N GLU A 19 4.66 17.22 -37.36
CA GLU A 19 4.16 17.61 -36.05
C GLU A 19 3.92 16.38 -35.17
N TRP A 20 3.27 15.33 -35.71
CA TRP A 20 3.10 14.08 -34.99
C TRP A 20 4.43 13.43 -34.60
N ARG A 21 5.40 13.41 -35.53
CA ARG A 21 6.73 12.87 -35.25
C ARG A 21 7.49 13.72 -34.22
N LEU A 22 7.35 15.04 -34.26
CA LEU A 22 7.98 15.94 -33.30
C LEU A 22 7.38 15.75 -31.91
N ASN A 23 6.05 15.76 -31.80
CA ASN A 23 5.34 15.49 -30.55
C ASN A 23 5.68 14.10 -29.99
N ARG A 24 5.90 13.11 -30.87
CA ARG A 24 6.35 11.78 -30.44
C ARG A 24 7.79 11.79 -29.93
N LEU A 25 8.71 12.50 -30.58
CA LEU A 25 10.09 12.64 -30.12
C LEU A 25 10.16 13.41 -28.80
N GLU A 26 9.37 14.47 -28.66
CA GLU A 26 9.22 15.22 -27.41
C GLU A 26 8.69 14.31 -26.29
N PHE A 27 7.63 13.53 -26.58
CA PHE A 27 7.10 12.56 -25.63
C PHE A 27 8.13 11.49 -25.24
N LEU A 28 8.97 11.02 -26.17
CA LEU A 28 10.01 10.04 -25.87
C LEU A 28 11.17 10.63 -25.06
N LEU A 29 11.49 11.91 -25.28
CA LEU A 29 12.59 12.59 -24.60
C LEU A 29 12.20 13.02 -23.17
N ASP A 30 11.02 13.60 -23.01
CA ASP A 30 10.52 14.13 -21.74
C ASP A 30 9.64 13.12 -20.99
N GLY A 31 9.28 12.00 -21.62
CA GLY A 31 8.66 10.85 -20.99
C GLY A 31 7.31 11.15 -20.38
N GLY A 32 6.30 11.50 -21.18
CA GLY A 32 4.85 11.43 -20.86
C GLY A 32 4.31 12.00 -19.54
N VAL A 33 5.12 12.68 -18.74
CA VAL A 33 4.75 13.21 -17.44
C VAL A 33 5.26 14.64 -17.40
N SER A 34 4.41 15.57 -16.98
CA SER A 34 4.73 16.99 -16.76
C SER A 34 5.78 17.22 -15.64
N GLN A 35 6.78 16.34 -15.48
CA GLN A 35 7.94 16.49 -14.60
C GLN A 35 8.95 17.51 -15.14
N THR A 36 8.50 18.59 -15.75
CA THR A 36 9.35 19.71 -16.16
C THR A 36 9.95 20.48 -14.99
N LYS A 37 9.53 20.19 -13.74
CA LYS A 37 10.04 20.85 -12.53
C LYS A 37 11.42 20.36 -12.06
N ASN A 38 11.88 19.17 -12.47
CA ASN A 38 13.17 18.61 -12.04
C ASN A 38 14.20 18.43 -13.16
N ILE A 39 13.81 18.54 -14.44
CA ILE A 39 14.71 18.38 -15.60
C ILE A 39 15.86 19.40 -15.58
N GLY A 40 15.63 20.59 -15.02
CA GLY A 40 16.66 21.63 -14.88
C GLY A 40 17.81 21.31 -13.91
N LYS A 41 17.70 20.28 -13.06
CA LYS A 41 18.73 19.94 -12.06
C LYS A 41 19.73 18.88 -12.53
N ASP A 42 19.37 18.04 -13.50
CA ASP A 42 20.18 16.85 -13.87
C ASP A 42 21.07 17.00 -15.11
N GLY A 43 21.01 18.16 -15.78
CA GLY A 43 21.83 18.50 -16.95
C GLY A 43 21.25 18.01 -18.28
N ASN A 44 21.93 18.33 -19.38
CA ASN A 44 21.55 17.93 -20.74
C ASN A 44 21.34 16.40 -20.83
N VAL A 45 20.44 15.91 -21.70
CA VAL A 45 20.13 14.48 -21.90
C VAL A 45 21.40 13.65 -22.11
N LEU A 46 22.34 14.19 -22.87
CA LEU A 46 23.65 13.58 -23.11
C LEU A 46 24.44 13.37 -21.80
N SER A 47 24.41 14.33 -20.88
CA SER A 47 25.08 14.19 -19.58
C SER A 47 24.42 13.12 -18.70
N ARG A 48 23.09 12.93 -18.80
CA ARG A 48 22.38 11.87 -18.08
C ARG A 48 22.72 10.49 -18.65
N ILE A 49 22.78 10.37 -19.98
CA ILE A 49 23.23 9.13 -20.64
C ILE A 49 24.66 8.80 -20.23
N GLN A 50 25.57 9.77 -20.24
CA GLN A 50 26.96 9.56 -19.80
C GLN A 50 27.06 9.15 -18.33
N LYS A 51 26.24 9.72 -17.43
CA LYS A 51 26.19 9.29 -16.02
C LYS A 51 25.72 7.83 -15.90
N MET A 52 24.69 7.44 -16.66
CA MET A 52 24.19 6.07 -16.67
C MET A 52 25.20 5.10 -17.26
N GLU A 53 25.89 5.49 -18.34
CA GLU A 53 26.96 4.72 -18.95
C GLU A 53 28.11 4.51 -17.96
N HIS A 54 28.56 5.56 -17.27
CA HIS A 54 29.60 5.45 -16.26
C HIS A 54 29.15 4.56 -15.09
N ALA A 55 27.91 4.68 -14.64
CA ALA A 55 27.36 3.81 -13.60
C ALA A 55 27.31 2.33 -14.05
N LEU A 56 26.97 2.08 -15.31
CA LEU A 56 26.96 0.74 -15.90
C LEU A 56 28.37 0.18 -16.06
N GLN A 57 29.34 0.98 -16.48
CA GLN A 57 30.77 0.61 -16.53
C GLN A 57 31.32 0.31 -15.12
N GLN A 58 30.91 1.09 -14.12
CA GLN A 58 31.27 0.82 -12.73
C GLN A 58 30.61 -0.47 -12.23
N LEU A 59 29.38 -0.75 -12.64
CA LEU A 59 28.67 -1.97 -12.25
C LEU A 59 29.23 -3.20 -12.97
N SER A 60 29.62 -3.06 -14.24
CA SER A 60 30.26 -4.12 -15.01
C SER A 60 31.64 -4.46 -14.46
N SER A 61 32.41 -3.49 -13.96
CA SER A 61 33.71 -3.80 -13.31
C SER A 61 33.54 -4.57 -11.99
N LYS A 62 32.44 -4.36 -11.26
CA LYS A 62 32.13 -5.02 -9.98
C LYS A 62 31.48 -6.40 -10.11
N SER A 63 30.84 -6.70 -11.23
CA SER A 63 30.05 -7.92 -11.40
C SER A 63 30.38 -8.64 -12.71
N ASP A 64 30.91 -9.87 -12.60
CA ASP A 64 31.29 -10.68 -13.77
C ASP A 64 30.07 -11.15 -14.59
N THR A 65 28.89 -11.29 -13.97
CA THR A 65 27.66 -11.65 -14.69
C THR A 65 27.23 -10.58 -15.67
N ILE A 66 27.44 -9.30 -15.34
CA ILE A 66 27.12 -8.17 -16.22
C ILE A 66 28.10 -8.12 -17.39
N LYS A 67 29.38 -8.46 -17.18
CA LYS A 67 30.35 -8.63 -18.27
C LYS A 67 29.91 -9.75 -19.22
N ILE A 68 29.41 -10.87 -18.68
CA ILE A 68 28.92 -12.00 -19.49
C ILE A 68 27.69 -11.58 -20.28
N LEU A 69 26.73 -10.88 -19.65
CA LEU A 69 25.53 -10.38 -20.32
C LEU A 69 25.90 -9.39 -21.44
N LEU A 70 26.81 -8.45 -21.18
CA LEU A 70 27.23 -7.47 -22.19
C LEU A 70 27.97 -8.14 -23.37
N ASN A 71 28.76 -9.19 -23.10
CA ASN A 71 29.34 -10.03 -24.15
C ASN A 71 28.29 -10.87 -24.90
N LEU A 72 27.24 -11.31 -24.22
CA LEU A 72 26.14 -12.06 -24.83
C LEU A 72 25.28 -11.15 -25.71
N GLN A 73 25.02 -9.91 -25.26
CA GLN A 73 24.35 -8.88 -26.03
C GLN A 73 25.16 -8.49 -27.27
N SER A 74 26.48 -8.35 -27.15
CA SER A 74 27.33 -8.00 -28.30
C SER A 74 27.42 -9.15 -29.32
N ARG A 75 27.42 -10.40 -28.86
CA ARG A 75 27.46 -11.59 -29.74
C ARG A 75 26.10 -11.92 -30.35
N PHE A 76 25.03 -11.71 -29.61
CA PHE A 76 23.67 -12.11 -30.00
C PHE A 76 22.66 -10.99 -29.67
N PRO A 77 22.71 -9.86 -30.41
CA PRO A 77 21.76 -8.76 -30.21
C PRO A 77 20.30 -9.21 -30.41
N HIS A 78 20.08 -10.19 -31.30
CA HIS A 78 18.77 -10.78 -31.60
C HIS A 78 18.12 -11.56 -30.44
N LEU A 79 18.86 -11.94 -29.40
CA LEU A 79 18.29 -12.63 -28.24
C LEU A 79 17.58 -11.68 -27.26
N LEU A 80 18.01 -10.42 -27.21
CA LEU A 80 17.51 -9.43 -26.26
C LEU A 80 16.57 -8.41 -26.92
N ALA A 81 16.73 -8.18 -28.22
CA ALA A 81 15.83 -7.39 -29.04
C ALA A 81 15.49 -8.19 -30.32
N PRO A 82 14.51 -9.11 -30.25
CA PRO A 82 14.03 -9.78 -31.47
C PRO A 82 13.37 -8.74 -32.38
N ASP A 83 13.98 -8.49 -33.55
CA ASP A 83 13.47 -7.55 -34.57
C ASP A 83 12.11 -7.96 -35.16
N ALA A 84 11.68 -9.20 -34.93
CA ALA A 84 10.40 -9.73 -35.36
C ALA A 84 9.87 -10.74 -34.34
N PRO A 85 8.54 -10.87 -34.18
CA PRO A 85 7.97 -11.99 -33.44
C PRO A 85 8.50 -13.29 -34.05
N PRO A 86 8.96 -14.26 -33.23
CA PRO A 86 9.46 -15.53 -33.75
C PRO A 86 8.38 -16.17 -34.65
N PRO A 87 8.76 -16.76 -35.79
CA PRO A 87 7.81 -17.53 -36.58
C PRO A 87 7.24 -18.62 -35.66
N LEU A 88 5.90 -18.68 -35.59
CA LEU A 88 5.16 -19.70 -34.84
C LEU A 88 5.79 -21.07 -35.14
N SER A 89 6.55 -21.59 -34.19
CA SER A 89 7.28 -22.83 -34.36
C SER A 89 6.24 -23.94 -34.33
N ASP A 90 5.79 -24.38 -35.50
CA ASP A 90 4.81 -25.46 -35.65
C ASP A 90 5.46 -26.84 -35.45
N ASP A 91 6.43 -26.95 -34.53
CA ASP A 91 7.22 -28.15 -34.25
C ASP A 91 6.41 -29.25 -33.55
N LEU A 92 5.14 -28.98 -33.22
CA LEU A 92 4.26 -29.98 -32.63
C LEU A 92 3.55 -30.78 -33.73
N SER A 93 4.02 -32.01 -33.95
CA SER A 93 3.35 -33.04 -34.76
C SER A 93 1.83 -33.07 -34.46
N GLN A 94 1.02 -33.17 -35.50
CA GLN A 94 -0.45 -33.17 -35.41
C GLN A 94 -0.99 -34.20 -34.40
N ASN A 95 -0.32 -35.35 -34.27
CA ASN A 95 -0.69 -36.37 -33.28
C ASN A 95 -0.48 -35.90 -31.83
N LYS A 96 0.56 -35.11 -31.55
CA LYS A 96 0.81 -34.54 -30.21
C LYS A 96 -0.21 -33.46 -29.85
N LYS A 97 -0.63 -32.66 -30.82
CA LYS A 97 -1.72 -31.67 -30.65
C LYS A 97 -3.03 -32.38 -30.31
N LEU A 98 -3.37 -33.45 -31.04
CA LEU A 98 -4.57 -34.25 -30.78
C LEU A 98 -4.51 -34.94 -29.42
N SER A 99 -3.37 -35.52 -29.01
CA SER A 99 -3.25 -36.11 -27.68
C SER A 99 -3.40 -35.08 -26.56
N MET A 100 -2.92 -33.85 -26.77
CA MET A 100 -3.06 -32.78 -25.78
C MET A 100 -4.51 -32.29 -25.69
N VAL A 101 -5.19 -32.13 -26.82
CA VAL A 101 -6.63 -31.79 -26.85
C VAL A 101 -7.46 -32.89 -26.20
N LEU A 102 -7.14 -34.16 -26.42
CA LEU A 102 -7.83 -35.28 -25.78
C LEU A 102 -7.58 -35.36 -24.27
N ALA A 103 -6.35 -35.05 -23.82
CA ALA A 103 -6.03 -34.96 -22.40
C ALA A 103 -6.79 -33.83 -21.70
N GLU A 104 -6.96 -32.69 -22.38
CA GLU A 104 -7.62 -31.49 -21.86
C GLU A 104 -9.13 -31.46 -22.18
N ALA A 105 -9.67 -32.44 -22.92
CA ALA A 105 -11.05 -32.46 -23.40
C ALA A 105 -12.09 -32.33 -22.26
N THR A 106 -11.82 -32.98 -21.13
CA THR A 106 -12.71 -32.94 -19.96
C THR A 106 -12.68 -31.58 -19.27
N SER A 107 -11.52 -30.89 -19.25
CA SER A 107 -11.41 -29.56 -18.65
C SER A 107 -12.12 -28.50 -19.50
N PHE A 108 -12.14 -28.63 -20.83
CA PHE A 108 -12.92 -27.72 -21.68
C PHE A 108 -14.42 -27.78 -21.36
N SER A 109 -14.95 -28.97 -21.10
CA SER A 109 -16.35 -29.16 -20.69
C SER A 109 -16.62 -28.57 -19.29
N THR A 110 -15.71 -28.75 -18.35
CA THR A 110 -15.87 -28.19 -16.99
C THR A 110 -15.73 -26.67 -16.98
N VAL A 111 -14.74 -26.11 -17.68
CA VAL A 111 -14.51 -24.66 -17.79
C VAL A 111 -15.64 -23.97 -18.54
N SER A 112 -16.16 -24.57 -19.62
CA SER A 112 -17.33 -24.02 -20.32
C SER A 112 -18.59 -24.04 -19.44
N SER A 113 -18.78 -25.09 -18.63
CA SER A 113 -19.87 -25.15 -17.65
C SER A 113 -19.69 -24.09 -16.55
N GLN A 114 -18.47 -23.87 -16.07
CA GLN A 114 -18.16 -22.80 -15.10
C GLN A 114 -18.35 -21.40 -15.68
N LEU A 115 -17.95 -21.16 -16.93
CA LEU A 115 -18.18 -19.89 -17.61
C LEU A 115 -19.67 -19.63 -17.85
N ARG A 116 -20.44 -20.67 -18.19
CA ARG A 116 -21.88 -20.57 -18.32
C ARG A 116 -22.53 -20.27 -16.98
N ALA A 117 -22.11 -20.96 -15.91
CA ALA A 117 -22.56 -20.67 -14.57
C ALA A 117 -22.21 -19.23 -14.12
N LEU A 118 -21.04 -18.70 -14.50
CA LEU A 118 -20.66 -17.30 -14.25
C LEU A 118 -21.51 -16.31 -15.05
N GLY A 119 -21.90 -16.66 -16.28
CA GLY A 119 -22.82 -15.86 -17.09
C GLY A 119 -24.24 -15.81 -16.50
N ASP A 120 -24.66 -16.87 -15.80
CA ASP A 120 -25.95 -16.95 -15.12
C ASP A 120 -25.96 -16.21 -13.77
N VAL A 121 -24.80 -15.81 -13.23
CA VAL A 121 -24.72 -14.94 -12.05
C VAL A 121 -25.07 -13.51 -12.46
N SER A 122 -26.28 -13.06 -12.10
CA SER A 122 -26.63 -11.65 -12.20
C SER A 122 -25.66 -10.83 -11.34
N LEU A 123 -24.80 -10.05 -11.99
CA LEU A 123 -24.01 -9.03 -11.28
C LEU A 123 -24.98 -8.12 -10.52
N PRO A 124 -24.74 -7.84 -9.22
CA PRO A 124 -25.60 -6.94 -8.48
C PRO A 124 -25.70 -5.59 -9.20
N PRO A 125 -26.87 -4.92 -9.16
CA PRO A 125 -27.11 -3.73 -9.95
C PRO A 125 -26.05 -2.67 -9.62
N THR A 126 -25.39 -2.13 -10.65
CA THR A 126 -24.32 -1.13 -10.55
C THR A 126 -24.74 0.09 -9.71
N ASP A 127 -26.04 0.43 -9.70
CA ASP A 127 -26.63 1.48 -8.87
C ASP A 127 -26.38 1.28 -7.36
N SER A 128 -26.38 0.04 -6.88
CA SER A 128 -26.09 -0.26 -5.46
C SER A 128 -24.64 0.07 -5.13
N PHE A 129 -23.71 -0.32 -5.99
CA PHE A 129 -22.28 -0.01 -5.83
C PHE A 129 -22.02 1.49 -5.97
N ALA A 130 -22.66 2.16 -6.92
CA ALA A 130 -22.56 3.62 -7.08
C ALA A 130 -23.05 4.36 -5.82
N LYS A 131 -24.13 3.89 -5.19
CA LYS A 131 -24.61 4.43 -3.91
C LYS A 131 -23.60 4.21 -2.76
N VAL A 132 -22.96 3.04 -2.70
CA VAL A 132 -21.91 2.77 -1.70
C VAL A 132 -20.71 3.69 -1.90
N VAL A 133 -20.25 3.86 -3.13
CA VAL A 133 -19.15 4.78 -3.46
C VAL A 133 -19.53 6.23 -3.12
N ALA A 134 -20.78 6.63 -3.39
CA ALA A 134 -21.27 7.97 -3.03
C ALA A 134 -21.32 8.22 -1.51
N LEU A 135 -21.44 7.17 -0.68
CA LEU A 135 -21.45 7.28 0.78
C LEU A 135 -20.05 7.31 1.40
N GLN A 136 -19.01 6.94 0.65
CA GLN A 136 -17.63 6.90 1.10
C GLN A 136 -17.14 8.19 1.79
N PRO A 137 -17.36 9.42 1.26
CA PRO A 137 -16.89 10.64 1.92
C PRO A 137 -17.55 10.83 3.29
N ARG A 138 -18.85 10.51 3.41
CA ARG A 138 -19.57 10.61 4.69
C ARG A 138 -19.06 9.60 5.71
N MET A 139 -18.67 8.40 5.26
CA MET A 139 -18.03 7.41 6.15
C MET A 139 -16.66 7.88 6.63
N GLU A 140 -15.89 8.57 5.78
CA GLU A 140 -14.60 9.14 6.18
C GLU A 140 -14.75 10.29 7.18
N GLU A 141 -15.75 11.16 6.99
CA GLU A 141 -16.07 12.23 7.96
C GLU A 141 -16.45 11.64 9.33
N LEU A 142 -17.33 10.63 9.34
CA LEU A 142 -17.74 9.98 10.58
C LEU A 142 -16.60 9.22 11.26
N SER A 143 -15.71 8.60 10.50
CA SER A 143 -14.56 7.89 11.08
C SER A 143 -13.56 8.84 11.73
N ARG A 144 -13.38 10.06 11.17
CA ARG A 144 -12.58 11.12 11.80
C ARG A 144 -13.19 11.58 13.11
N ILE A 145 -14.48 11.86 13.13
CA ILE A 145 -15.20 12.25 14.36
C ILE A 145 -15.09 11.14 15.41
N GLN A 146 -15.27 9.88 15.00
CA GLN A 146 -15.13 8.73 15.91
C GLN A 146 -13.73 8.64 16.51
N TYR A 147 -12.69 8.92 15.72
CA TYR A 147 -11.31 8.92 16.18
C TYR A 147 -11.07 10.05 17.21
N GLU A 148 -11.54 11.26 16.93
CA GLU A 148 -11.45 12.39 17.86
C GLU A 148 -12.17 12.09 19.18
N GLN A 149 -13.40 11.57 19.11
CA GLN A 149 -14.16 11.17 20.29
C GLN A 149 -13.46 10.06 21.09
N ALA A 150 -12.85 9.09 20.43
CA ALA A 150 -12.11 8.03 21.10
C ALA A 150 -10.90 8.57 21.87
N MET A 151 -10.21 9.57 21.29
CA MET A 151 -9.09 10.25 21.95
C MET A 151 -9.57 11.01 23.19
N GLU A 152 -10.65 11.80 23.08
CA GLU A 152 -11.23 12.53 24.22
C GLU A 152 -11.68 11.58 25.33
N ILE A 153 -12.39 10.50 24.98
CA ILE A 153 -12.82 9.49 25.96
C ILE A 153 -11.63 8.86 26.65
N SER A 154 -10.54 8.57 25.93
CA SER A 154 -9.34 7.99 26.53
C SER A 154 -8.68 8.93 27.54
N GLU A 155 -8.65 10.23 27.23
CA GLU A 155 -8.10 11.25 28.12
C GLU A 155 -8.98 11.45 29.35
N LEU A 156 -10.30 11.55 29.16
CA LEU A 156 -11.25 11.66 30.26
C LEU A 156 -11.19 10.45 31.19
N ARG A 157 -11.06 9.24 30.64
CA ARG A 157 -10.85 8.01 31.43
C ARG A 157 -9.56 8.04 32.23
N ARG A 158 -8.48 8.57 31.64
CA ARG A 158 -7.21 8.72 32.37
C ARG A 158 -7.34 9.72 33.53
N ARG A 159 -7.95 10.88 33.28
CA ARG A 159 -8.15 11.91 34.31
C ARG A 159 -9.08 11.42 35.42
N SER A 160 -10.17 10.73 35.06
CA SER A 160 -11.10 10.18 36.04
C SER A 160 -10.45 9.07 36.87
N ALA A 161 -9.65 8.19 36.25
CA ALA A 161 -8.91 7.16 36.97
C ALA A 161 -7.97 7.75 38.05
N ILE A 162 -7.24 8.82 37.72
CA ILE A 162 -6.36 9.51 38.68
C ILE A 162 -7.16 10.13 39.83
N LEU A 163 -8.31 10.74 39.53
CA LEU A 163 -9.13 11.35 40.56
C LEU A 163 -9.73 10.30 41.49
N VAL A 164 -10.22 9.19 40.93
CA VAL A 164 -10.75 8.06 41.69
C VAL A 164 -9.66 7.40 42.54
N SER A 165 -8.46 7.19 41.99
CA SER A 165 -7.35 6.61 42.74
C SER A 165 -6.95 7.50 43.92
N ARG A 166 -6.81 8.81 43.68
CA ARG A 166 -6.49 9.78 44.75
C ARG A 166 -7.59 9.85 45.80
N TRP A 167 -8.86 9.85 45.37
CA TRP A 167 -9.98 9.84 46.31
C TRP A 167 -9.96 8.58 47.17
N HIS A 168 -9.72 7.41 46.59
CA HIS A 168 -9.62 6.15 47.31
C HIS A 168 -8.45 6.15 48.31
N GLU A 169 -7.26 6.61 47.89
CA GLU A 169 -6.10 6.70 48.78
C GLU A 169 -6.32 7.64 49.97
N VAL A 170 -6.89 8.83 49.74
CA VAL A 170 -7.06 9.83 50.80
C VAL A 170 -8.25 9.49 51.69
N PHE A 171 -9.42 9.25 51.10
CA PHE A 171 -10.67 9.17 51.86
C PHE A 171 -10.97 7.76 52.37
N ILE A 172 -10.59 6.70 51.65
CA ILE A 172 -10.84 5.33 52.11
C ILE A 172 -9.65 4.85 52.92
N LEU A 173 -8.46 4.81 52.31
CA LEU A 173 -7.27 4.27 52.98
C LEU A 173 -6.76 5.20 54.08
N GLY A 174 -6.71 6.51 53.82
CA GLY A 174 -6.30 7.50 54.82
C GLY A 174 -7.20 7.50 56.05
N GLN A 175 -8.51 7.60 55.85
CA GLN A 175 -9.48 7.54 56.95
C GLN A 175 -9.38 6.23 57.71
N GLY A 176 -9.27 5.08 57.01
CA GLY A 176 -9.12 3.77 57.63
C GLY A 176 -7.87 3.65 58.50
N ARG A 177 -6.76 4.28 58.10
CA ARG A 177 -5.53 4.33 58.93
C ARG A 177 -5.74 5.17 60.19
N CYS A 178 -6.36 6.35 60.06
CA CYS A 178 -6.63 7.21 61.21
C CYS A 178 -7.58 6.55 62.21
N THR A 179 -8.66 5.92 61.73
CA THR A 179 -9.61 5.21 62.61
C THR A 179 -8.94 4.01 63.29
N ALA A 180 -8.11 3.25 62.59
CA ALA A 180 -7.36 2.14 63.18
C ALA A 180 -6.35 2.62 64.25
N GLU A 181 -5.67 3.74 64.00
CA GLU A 181 -4.76 4.34 64.98
C GLU A 181 -5.50 4.81 66.23
N TRP A 182 -6.64 5.47 66.06
CA TRP A 182 -7.49 5.90 67.17
C TRP A 182 -8.05 4.72 67.96
N ASP A 183 -8.51 3.65 67.30
CA ASP A 183 -8.96 2.42 67.97
C ASP A 183 -7.83 1.78 68.78
N SER A 184 -6.61 1.72 68.23
CA SER A 184 -5.44 1.21 68.94
C SER A 184 -5.10 2.04 70.18
N LYS A 185 -5.11 3.38 70.06
CA LYS A 185 -4.90 4.30 71.18
C LYS A 185 -5.99 4.16 72.24
N LEU A 186 -7.25 4.07 71.83
CA LEU A 186 -8.39 3.87 72.72
C LEU A 186 -8.28 2.55 73.49
N ARG A 187 -7.93 1.45 72.81
CA ARG A 187 -7.69 0.15 73.44
C ARG A 187 -6.51 0.16 74.41
N ASN A 188 -5.45 0.92 74.12
CA ASN A 188 -4.33 1.11 75.06
C ASN A 188 -4.81 1.82 76.32
N ALA A 189 -5.53 2.94 76.18
CA ALA A 189 -6.10 3.68 77.29
C ALA A 189 -7.09 2.85 78.11
N GLU A 190 -7.99 2.09 77.46
CA GLU A 190 -8.91 1.17 78.13
C GLU A 190 -8.16 0.13 78.95
N ARG A 191 -7.08 -0.44 78.40
CA ARG A 191 -6.23 -1.40 79.12
C ARG A 191 -5.54 -0.78 80.33
N GLU A 192 -5.09 0.47 80.24
CA GLU A 192 -4.49 1.18 81.37
C GLU A 192 -5.52 1.46 82.46
N VAL A 193 -6.68 2.02 82.10
CA VAL A 193 -7.78 2.27 83.05
C VAL A 193 -8.18 0.97 83.76
N ARG A 194 -8.34 -0.13 83.02
CA ARG A 194 -8.69 -1.43 83.61
C ARG A 194 -7.63 -1.95 84.60
N ARG A 195 -6.34 -1.70 84.34
CA ARG A 195 -5.26 -2.08 85.28
C ARG A 195 -5.32 -1.24 86.55
N GLU A 196 -5.58 0.05 86.42
CA GLU A 196 -5.73 0.99 87.53
C GLU A 196 -6.95 0.66 88.39
N GLU A 197 -8.09 0.33 87.77
CA GLU A 197 -9.30 -0.13 88.46
C GLU A 197 -9.04 -1.41 89.26
N ILE A 198 -8.31 -2.38 88.69
CA ILE A 198 -7.94 -3.61 89.40
C ILE A 198 -7.04 -3.30 90.60
N ARG A 199 -6.08 -2.38 90.46
CA ARG A 199 -5.20 -1.98 91.57
C ARG A 199 -5.98 -1.31 92.70
N ASN A 200 -6.85 -0.36 92.37
CA ASN A 200 -7.69 0.34 93.34
C ASN A 200 -8.74 -0.58 94.01
N ALA A 201 -9.08 -1.72 93.41
CA ALA A 201 -9.97 -2.71 94.02
C ALA A 201 -9.23 -3.71 94.93
N GLN A 202 -7.89 -3.74 94.90
CA GLN A 202 -7.04 -4.59 95.73
C GLN A 202 -6.49 -3.87 96.98
N ASP A 203 -6.44 -2.53 96.95
CA ASP A 203 -6.21 -1.65 98.11
C ASP A 203 -7.50 -1.44 98.93
#